data_AF-A0A2A5CYZ8-F1
#
_entry.id   AF-A0A2A5CYZ8-F1
#
_cell.length_a   1.000
_cell.length_b   1.000
_cell.length_c   1.000
_cell.angle_alpha   90.00
_cell.angle_beta   90.00
_cell.angle_gamma   90.00
#
_symmetry.space_group_name_H-M   'P 1'
#
loop_
_entity.id
_entity.type
_entity.pdbx_description
1 polymer ?
#
loop_
_entity_poly.entity_id
_entity_poly.type
_entity_poly.pdbx_seq_one_letter_code
_entity_poly.pdbx_strand_id
1 'polypeptide(L)'
;MSQGQIKKHRDETMMLTSPFHSRIVAACEINKWNEWKGVTTPDAYTDVELEYFAIRNSTGVFDISPMTKYRITGADAEVYLNRLITRDITKLNDYGLKVHRLQSTD
;
A
#
# COMPACT_ATOMS: atom_id res chain seq x y z
N MET A 1 -3.62 9.68 36.83
CA MET A 1 -4.29 8.45 36.36
C MET A 1 -4.51 8.58 34.87
N SER A 2 -3.67 7.95 34.05
CA SER A 2 -3.71 8.04 32.59
C SER A 2 -4.78 7.07 32.07
N GLN A 3 -5.88 7.59 31.52
CA GLN A 3 -6.90 6.76 30.86
C GLN A 3 -6.28 6.07 29.65
N GLY A 4 -6.22 4.74 29.70
CA GLY A 4 -5.79 3.91 28.58
C GLY A 4 -6.76 4.05 27.40
N GLN A 5 -6.23 4.36 26.21
CA GLN A 5 -7.03 4.41 25.00
C GLN A 5 -7.69 3.06 24.73
N ILE A 6 -9.02 3.05 24.70
CA ILE A 6 -9.81 1.90 24.25
C ILE A 6 -9.46 1.67 22.78
N LYS A 7 -8.77 0.55 22.48
CA LYS A 7 -8.58 0.09 21.10
C LYS A 7 -9.96 -0.27 20.56
N LYS A 8 -10.50 0.57 19.67
CA LYS A 8 -11.74 0.28 18.95
C LYS A 8 -11.53 -1.02 18.17
N HIS A 9 -12.25 -2.08 18.54
CA HIS A 9 -12.26 -3.32 17.79
C HIS A 9 -12.82 -2.99 16.41
N ARG A 10 -12.05 -3.29 15.36
CA ARG A 10 -12.44 -2.98 13.99
C ARG A 10 -13.55 -3.95 13.61
N ASP A 11 -14.68 -3.42 13.16
CA ASP A 11 -15.74 -4.24 12.59
C ASP A 11 -15.21 -4.87 11.30
N GLU A 12 -14.97 -6.18 11.33
CA GLU A 12 -14.41 -6.96 10.21
C GLU A 12 -15.43 -7.16 9.07
N THR A 13 -16.71 -6.81 9.29
CA THR A 13 -17.77 -6.93 8.29
C THR A 13 -17.91 -5.68 7.41
N MET A 14 -17.34 -4.54 7.83
CA MET A 14 -17.40 -3.30 7.07
C MET A 14 -16.21 -3.13 6.14
N MET A 15 -16.52 -2.76 4.90
CA MET A 15 -15.53 -2.33 3.90
C MET A 15 -14.83 -1.05 4.36
N LEU A 16 -13.50 -1.05 4.33
CA LEU A 16 -12.71 0.15 4.59
C LEU A 16 -12.70 1.11 3.42
N THR A 17 -12.28 2.33 3.71
CA THR A 17 -11.93 3.34 2.73
C THR A 17 -10.44 3.64 2.78
N SER A 18 -9.87 3.96 1.62
CA SER A 18 -8.47 4.41 1.56
C SER A 18 -8.32 5.84 2.08
N PRO A 19 -7.09 6.31 2.40
CA PRO A 19 -6.84 7.71 2.72
C PRO A 19 -7.23 8.70 1.63
N PHE A 20 -7.40 8.24 0.39
CA PHE A 20 -7.77 9.07 -0.76
C PHE A 20 -9.24 8.95 -1.15
N HIS A 21 -10.05 8.21 -0.39
CA HIS A 21 -11.43 7.86 -0.76
C HIS A 21 -12.30 9.07 -1.11
N SER A 22 -12.19 10.20 -0.41
CA SER A 22 -12.96 11.41 -0.75
C SER A 22 -12.63 11.96 -2.15
N ARG A 23 -11.36 11.92 -2.56
CA ARG A 23 -10.93 12.33 -3.90
C ARG A 23 -11.35 11.32 -4.95
N ILE A 24 -11.31 10.03 -4.61
CA ILE A 24 -11.73 8.94 -5.49
C ILE A 24 -13.23 9.04 -5.78
N VAL A 25 -14.06 9.23 -4.76
CA VAL A 25 -15.52 9.42 -4.91
C VAL A 25 -15.83 10.65 -5.77
N ALA A 26 -15.10 11.75 -5.60
CA ALA A 26 -15.29 12.94 -6.42
C ALA A 26 -14.87 12.75 -7.89
N ALA A 27 -13.91 11.87 -8.18
CA ALA A 27 -13.37 11.65 -9.52
C ALA A 27 -14.03 10.47 -10.26
N CYS A 28 -14.72 9.56 -9.55
CA CYS A 28 -15.33 8.37 -10.14
C CYS A 28 -16.68 8.73 -10.78
N GLU A 29 -16.70 8.92 -12.09
CA GLU A 29 -17.88 9.33 -12.86
C GLU A 29 -18.89 8.19 -13.01
N ILE A 30 -18.42 6.95 -13.07
CA ILE A 30 -19.26 5.77 -13.34
C ILE A 30 -19.84 5.12 -12.08
N ASN A 31 -19.42 5.54 -10.88
CA ASN A 31 -19.92 5.06 -9.60
C ASN A 31 -19.91 3.51 -9.46
N LYS A 32 -18.91 2.85 -10.05
CA LYS A 32 -18.77 1.39 -10.05
C LYS A 32 -17.67 0.95 -9.08
N TRP A 33 -18.07 0.28 -8.01
CA TRP A 33 -17.20 -0.05 -6.86
C TRP A 33 -16.97 -1.55 -6.72
N ASN A 34 -15.79 -1.89 -6.21
CA ASN A 34 -15.34 -3.24 -5.98
C ASN A 34 -14.53 -3.34 -4.66
N GLU A 35 -14.29 -4.57 -4.23
CA GLU A 35 -13.49 -4.89 -3.04
C GLU A 35 -12.06 -5.22 -3.45
N TRP A 36 -11.10 -4.54 -2.81
CA TRP A 36 -9.69 -4.93 -2.90
C TRP A 36 -9.02 -4.87 -1.52
N LYS A 37 -8.64 -6.04 -0.98
CA LYS A 37 -8.01 -6.20 0.34
C LYS A 37 -8.85 -5.61 1.48
N GLY A 38 -10.18 -5.72 1.38
CA GLY A 38 -11.16 -5.18 2.32
C GLY A 38 -11.33 -3.67 2.23
N VAL A 39 -10.88 -3.03 1.14
CA VAL A 39 -11.01 -1.58 0.88
C VAL A 39 -11.87 -1.34 -0.37
N THR A 40 -12.84 -0.44 -0.29
CA THR A 40 -13.68 -0.02 -1.42
C THR A 40 -12.84 0.74 -2.44
N THR A 41 -12.78 0.20 -3.66
CA THR A 41 -11.96 0.70 -4.78
C THR A 41 -12.83 0.80 -6.04
N PRO A 42 -12.69 1.81 -6.90
CA PRO A 42 -13.44 1.87 -8.15
C PRO A 42 -12.93 0.82 -9.15
N ASP A 43 -13.84 0.28 -9.97
CA ASP A 43 -13.46 -0.59 -11.10
C ASP A 43 -12.77 0.23 -12.23
N ALA A 44 -13.25 1.45 -12.44
CA ALA A 44 -12.68 2.49 -13.30
C ALA A 44 -13.26 3.85 -12.86
N TYR A 45 -12.62 4.94 -13.24
CA TYR A 45 -13.15 6.30 -13.02
C TYR A 45 -14.08 6.73 -14.15
N THR A 46 -13.76 6.34 -15.39
CA THR A 46 -14.47 6.75 -16.62
C THR A 46 -14.68 5.56 -17.55
N ASP A 47 -13.64 5.13 -18.25
CA ASP A 47 -13.62 3.99 -19.16
C ASP A 47 -12.25 3.31 -19.10
N VAL A 48 -12.25 1.98 -18.98
CA VAL A 48 -11.03 1.19 -18.76
C VAL A 48 -10.05 1.34 -19.92
N GLU A 49 -10.54 1.39 -21.17
CA GLU A 49 -9.68 1.49 -22.34
C GLU A 49 -9.05 2.88 -22.42
N LEU A 50 -9.83 3.94 -22.20
CA LEU A 50 -9.29 5.30 -22.17
C LEU A 50 -8.27 5.52 -21.05
N GLU A 51 -8.53 4.99 -19.85
CA GLU A 51 -7.58 5.03 -18.74
C GLU A 51 -6.29 4.28 -19.09
N TYR A 52 -6.41 3.09 -19.68
CA TYR A 52 -5.27 2.33 -20.18
C TYR A 52 -4.47 3.11 -21.22
N PHE A 53 -5.13 3.70 -22.22
CA PHE A 53 -4.47 4.53 -23.24
C PHE A 53 -3.76 5.73 -22.62
N ALA A 54 -4.37 6.38 -21.62
CA ALA A 54 -3.75 7.51 -20.91
C ALA A 54 -2.46 7.09 -20.21
N ILE A 55 -2.42 5.94 -19.53
CA ILE A 55 -1.21 5.43 -18.86
C ILE A 55 -0.11 5.11 -19.87
N ARG A 56 -0.47 4.56 -21.04
CA ARG A 56 0.50 4.11 -22.05
C ARG A 56 1.07 5.24 -22.90
N ASN A 57 0.29 6.29 -23.12
CA ASN A 57 0.67 7.39 -24.02
C ASN A 57 0.90 8.71 -23.29
N SER A 58 0.60 8.79 -22.00
CA SER A 58 0.75 10.00 -21.20
C SER A 58 1.05 9.67 -19.73
N THR A 59 0.09 9.79 -18.82
CA THR A 59 0.25 9.57 -17.39
C THR A 59 -1.06 9.09 -16.77
N GLY A 60 -0.95 8.22 -15.77
CA GLY A 60 -2.05 7.82 -14.91
C GLY A 60 -1.65 7.89 -13.43
N VAL A 61 -2.63 8.15 -12.57
CA VAL A 61 -2.48 8.18 -11.12
C VAL A 61 -3.33 7.06 -10.53
N PHE A 62 -2.75 6.27 -9.64
CA PHE A 62 -3.41 5.13 -9.01
C PHE A 62 -3.37 5.25 -7.49
N ASP A 63 -4.48 4.85 -6.84
CA ASP A 63 -4.47 4.59 -5.41
C ASP A 63 -4.09 3.14 -5.12
N ILE A 64 -2.84 2.92 -4.74
CA ILE A 64 -2.30 1.62 -4.33
C ILE A 64 -2.17 1.49 -2.79
N SER A 65 -2.90 2.33 -2.05
CA SER A 65 -2.89 2.31 -0.58
C SER A 65 -3.28 0.95 0.03
N PRO A 66 -4.22 0.16 -0.54
CA PRO A 66 -4.58 -1.16 -0.01
C PRO A 66 -3.46 -2.21 -0.03
N MET A 67 -2.35 -1.97 -0.74
CA MET A 67 -1.20 -2.87 -0.71
C MET A 67 -0.62 -2.99 0.71
N THR A 68 -0.39 -4.24 1.13
CA THR A 68 0.26 -4.55 2.39
C THR A 68 1.72 -4.08 2.37
N LYS A 69 2.10 -3.32 3.40
CA LYS A 69 3.46 -2.78 3.56
C LYS A 69 4.04 -3.31 4.87
N TYR A 70 5.20 -3.94 4.78
CA TYR A 70 5.94 -4.43 5.95
C TYR A 70 7.17 -3.56 6.20
N ARG A 71 7.45 -3.31 7.48
CA ARG A 71 8.70 -2.73 7.93
C ARG A 71 9.43 -3.79 8.73
N ILE A 72 10.56 -4.25 8.22
CA ILE A 72 11.40 -5.28 8.84
C ILE A 72 12.70 -4.59 9.29
N THR A 73 13.06 -4.77 10.56
CA THR A 73 14.17 -4.05 11.21
C THR A 73 14.94 -4.99 12.13
N GLY A 74 16.23 -4.74 12.32
CA GLY A 74 17.11 -5.50 13.21
C GLY A 74 18.46 -5.82 12.58
N ALA A 75 19.42 -6.24 13.40
CA ALA A 75 20.78 -6.57 12.94
C ALA A 75 20.78 -7.68 11.88
N ASP A 76 19.87 -8.64 12.01
CA ASP A 76 19.76 -9.81 11.12
C ASP A 76 18.71 -9.64 10.01
N ALA A 77 18.16 -8.43 9.79
CA ALA A 77 17.10 -8.20 8.82
C ALA A 77 17.50 -8.61 7.39
N GLU A 78 18.74 -8.34 6.99
CA GLU A 78 19.27 -8.73 5.67
C GLU A 78 19.35 -10.25 5.52
N VAL A 79 19.89 -10.93 6.53
CA VAL A 79 20.03 -12.39 6.55
C VAL A 79 18.66 -13.07 6.53
N TYR A 80 17.70 -12.54 7.29
CA TYR A 80 16.31 -13.00 7.27
C TYR A 80 15.66 -12.82 5.89
N LEU A 81 15.78 -11.64 5.29
CA LEU A 81 15.20 -11.35 3.98
C LEU A 81 15.78 -12.27 2.89
N ASN A 82 17.09 -12.52 2.89
CA ASN A 82 17.73 -13.46 1.96
C ASN A 82 17.23 -14.90 2.09
N ARG A 83 16.64 -15.28 3.22
CA ARG A 83 15.97 -16.58 3.39
C ARG A 83 14.49 -16.54 3.04
N LEU A 84 13.85 -15.38 3.18
CA LEU A 84 12.42 -15.19 2.92
C LEU A 84 12.11 -15.05 1.43
N ILE A 85 12.97 -14.37 0.67
CA ILE A 85 12.76 -14.11 -0.77
C ILE A 85 13.80 -14.82 -1.63
N THR A 86 13.47 -15.06 -2.90
CA THR A 86 14.35 -15.80 -3.83
C THR A 86 15.45 -14.95 -4.45
N ARG A 87 15.29 -13.62 -4.50
CA ARG A 87 16.27 -12.70 -5.05
C ARG A 87 17.28 -12.32 -3.96
N ASP A 88 18.56 -12.32 -4.33
CA ASP A 88 19.65 -11.87 -3.47
C ASP A 88 19.50 -10.38 -3.10
N ILE A 89 19.19 -10.12 -1.82
CA ILE A 89 18.93 -8.79 -1.28
C ILE A 89 20.22 -7.96 -1.14
N THR A 90 21.39 -8.60 -1.08
CA THR A 90 22.67 -7.89 -0.90
C THR A 90 22.98 -6.98 -2.08
N LYS A 91 22.44 -7.31 -3.25
CA LYS A 91 22.53 -6.54 -4.49
C LYS A 91 21.62 -5.33 -4.54
N LEU A 92 20.72 -5.12 -3.57
CA LEU A 92 19.85 -3.94 -3.57
C LEU A 92 20.64 -2.63 -3.41
N ASN A 93 21.79 -2.68 -2.74
CA ASN A 93 22.66 -1.51 -2.55
C ASN A 93 23.13 -0.92 -3.89
N ASP A 94 23.30 -1.76 -4.92
CA ASP A 94 23.75 -1.34 -6.26
C ASP A 94 22.70 -0.48 -6.99
N TYR A 95 21.42 -0.58 -6.57
CA TYR A 95 20.29 0.15 -7.16
C TYR A 95 19.87 1.37 -6.30
N GLY A 96 20.68 1.74 -5.30
CA GLY A 96 20.38 2.85 -4.39
C GLY A 96 19.29 2.53 -3.34
N LEU A 97 18.82 1.28 -3.28
CA LEU A 97 17.86 0.81 -2.28
C LEU A 97 18.62 0.28 -1.07
N LYS A 98 18.49 0.96 0.07
CA LYS A 98 19.20 0.59 1.30
C LYS A 98 18.30 -0.21 2.24
N VAL A 99 18.77 -1.36 2.67
CA VAL A 99 18.27 -1.99 3.90
C VAL A 99 18.83 -1.17 5.06
N HIS A 100 18.00 -0.32 5.66
CA HIS A 100 18.41 0.49 6.80
C HIS A 100 18.57 -0.40 8.04
N ARG A 101 19.80 -0.57 8.50
CA ARG A 101 20.08 -0.98 9.88
C ARG A 101 19.71 0.18 10.79
N LEU A 102 18.52 0.15 11.37
CA LEU A 102 18.21 1.01 12.52
C LEU A 102 19.16 0.60 13.64
N GLN A 103 20.10 1.47 13.97
CA GLN A 103 20.86 1.33 15.21
C GLN A 103 19.85 1.41 16.35
N SER A 104 19.92 0.47 17.30
CA SER A 104 19.09 0.56 18.50
C SER A 104 19.39 1.90 19.17
N THR A 105 18.37 2.72 19.32
CA THR A 105 18.42 3.76 20.35
C THR A 105 18.28 3.00 21.67
N ASP A 106 19.34 3.05 22.46
CA ASP A 106 19.28 2.70 23.89
C ASP A 106 18.22 3.55 24.62
#